data_AF-A0A096AP59-F1
#
_entry.id   AF-A0A096AP59-F1
#
_cell.length_a   1.000
_cell.length_b   1.000
_cell.length_c   1.000
_cell.angle_alpha   90.00
_cell.angle_beta   90.00
_cell.angle_gamma   90.00
#
_symmetry.space_group_name_H-M   'P 1'
#
loop_
_entity.id
_entity.type
_entity.pdbx_description
1 polymer ?
#
loop_
_entity_poly.entity_id
_entity_poly.type
_entity_poly.pdbx_seq_one_letter_code
_entity_poly.pdbx_strand_id
1 'polypeptide(L)'
;MKIRSIELADISRYRGELMGLAIIFVILFHVGLPREDAFFGVKRMGNIGVDLFLFLSGMGLWFSWTKHPSLRKFYLRRFLRVYPTWLFMACLYYIPDFLNVNITGHSGHSMNIIDLIGDITINWDFWIHNELTFWYIPAIMVFYLVSPFYMMLITKNPIYRWTPIIMIMWCVVVEYITPLHEAVGHLEIFWSRAPIFFIGINIAEAVKRKEIVGGSAIWMIVITFIIALSSCLFLEQEKHGQFPLFLERMLYIPLTFTSIILFNQVLCHTPKYVNKILKVFGVLSLELYLIHSHFVLDYLEQTDWSYWHKFALTIVISLIFAWLLQTVIKGIITPIENRIK
;
A
#
# COMPACT_ATOMS: atom_id res chain seq x y z
N MET A 1 14.48 -24.25 26.21
CA MET A 1 15.08 -23.43 25.13
C MET A 1 14.64 -21.98 25.34
N LYS A 2 15.56 -21.02 25.53
CA LYS A 2 15.20 -19.60 25.80
C LYS A 2 14.84 -18.93 24.47
N ILE A 3 13.56 -18.63 24.27
CA ILE A 3 13.09 -17.96 23.04
C ILE A 3 13.67 -16.54 23.02
N ARG A 4 14.31 -16.17 21.90
CA ARG A 4 14.90 -14.85 21.72
C ARG A 4 13.80 -13.78 21.76
N SER A 5 14.06 -12.69 22.47
CA SER A 5 13.16 -11.55 22.51
C SER A 5 13.09 -10.83 21.16
N ILE A 6 11.97 -10.20 20.86
CA ILE A 6 11.71 -9.52 19.59
C ILE A 6 11.96 -8.01 19.79
N GLU A 7 12.89 -7.43 19.05
CA GLU A 7 13.15 -5.99 19.07
C GLU A 7 12.27 -5.28 18.03
N LEU A 8 11.37 -4.40 18.44
CA LEU A 8 10.48 -3.69 17.49
C LEU A 8 11.26 -2.80 16.51
N ALA A 9 12.49 -2.40 16.85
CA ALA A 9 13.36 -1.64 15.97
C ALA A 9 13.68 -2.36 14.65
N ASP A 10 13.59 -3.70 14.62
CA ASP A 10 13.80 -4.49 13.39
C ASP A 10 12.78 -4.12 12.30
N ILE A 11 11.58 -3.69 12.68
CA ILE A 11 10.57 -3.19 11.73
C ILE A 11 11.12 -1.98 10.95
N SER A 12 11.81 -1.06 11.63
CA SER A 12 12.44 0.09 10.98
C SER A 12 13.68 -0.32 10.19
N ARG A 13 14.46 -1.27 10.71
CA ARG A 13 15.69 -1.80 10.10
C ARG A 13 15.44 -2.44 8.74
N TYR A 14 14.41 -3.29 8.62
CA TYR A 14 14.05 -4.02 7.41
C TYR A 14 12.91 -3.36 6.62
N ARG A 15 12.59 -2.10 6.90
CA ARG A 15 11.47 -1.40 6.25
C ARG A 15 11.56 -1.43 4.72
N GLY A 16 12.77 -1.30 4.15
CA GLY A 16 12.94 -1.32 2.70
C GLY A 16 12.62 -2.70 2.11
N GLU A 17 13.08 -3.74 2.75
CA GLU A 17 12.85 -5.14 2.39
C GLU A 17 11.37 -5.52 2.51
N LEU A 18 10.71 -5.09 3.59
CA LEU A 18 9.26 -5.29 3.79
C LEU A 18 8.43 -4.56 2.73
N MET A 19 8.80 -3.34 2.33
CA MET A 19 8.18 -2.64 1.19
C MET A 19 8.40 -3.40 -0.12
N GLY A 20 9.54 -4.08 -0.27
CA GLY A 20 9.82 -4.94 -1.42
C GLY A 20 8.92 -6.17 -1.48
N LEU A 21 8.73 -6.86 -0.36
CA LEU A 21 7.77 -7.97 -0.26
C LEU A 21 6.35 -7.49 -0.57
N ALA A 22 5.96 -6.32 -0.05
CA ALA A 22 4.66 -5.73 -0.27
C ALA A 22 4.36 -5.49 -1.76
N ILE A 23 5.28 -4.89 -2.54
CA ILE A 23 5.03 -4.69 -3.98
C ILE A 23 4.99 -6.02 -4.75
N ILE A 24 5.80 -7.01 -4.36
CA ILE A 24 5.76 -8.33 -4.99
C ILE A 24 4.39 -8.99 -4.76
N PHE A 25 3.83 -8.89 -3.55
CA PHE A 25 2.48 -9.40 -3.26
C PHE A 25 1.41 -8.67 -4.06
N VAL A 26 1.52 -7.35 -4.22
CA VAL A 26 0.59 -6.56 -5.05
C VAL A 26 0.69 -6.98 -6.53
N ILE A 27 1.89 -7.18 -7.08
CA ILE A 27 2.04 -7.64 -8.47
C ILE A 27 1.42 -9.03 -8.64
N LEU A 28 1.70 -9.96 -7.73
CA LEU A 28 1.14 -11.32 -7.72
C LEU A 28 -0.40 -11.27 -7.68
N PHE A 29 -0.95 -10.36 -6.89
CA PHE A 29 -2.38 -10.12 -6.80
C PHE A 29 -3.03 -9.62 -8.09
N HIS A 30 -2.33 -8.84 -8.93
CA HIS A 30 -2.91 -8.29 -10.16
C HIS A 30 -2.94 -9.30 -11.31
N VAL A 31 -1.96 -10.20 -11.42
CA VAL A 31 -1.91 -11.20 -12.51
C VAL A 31 -3.19 -12.03 -12.54
N GLY A 32 -3.82 -12.15 -13.70
CA GLY A 32 -5.07 -12.88 -13.91
C GLY A 32 -4.91 -14.38 -13.62
N LEU A 33 -5.82 -14.93 -12.81
CA LEU A 33 -5.87 -16.35 -12.49
C LEU A 33 -7.34 -16.82 -12.45
N PRO A 34 -7.68 -17.97 -13.06
CA PRO A 34 -9.04 -18.51 -13.02
C PRO A 34 -9.53 -18.77 -11.59
N ARG A 35 -10.83 -18.61 -11.36
CA ARG A 35 -11.47 -18.78 -10.04
C ARG A 35 -11.32 -20.20 -9.48
N GLU A 36 -11.31 -21.18 -10.36
CA GLU A 36 -11.22 -22.61 -10.04
C GLU A 36 -9.81 -23.07 -9.67
N ASP A 37 -8.80 -22.20 -9.82
CA ASP A 37 -7.43 -22.54 -9.50
C ASP A 37 -7.25 -22.67 -7.97
N ALA A 38 -6.52 -23.70 -7.53
CA ALA A 38 -6.22 -23.94 -6.12
C ALA A 38 -5.35 -22.82 -5.49
N PHE A 39 -4.68 -22.03 -6.32
CA PHE A 39 -3.88 -20.88 -5.90
C PHE A 39 -4.68 -19.57 -5.87
N PHE A 40 -5.97 -19.57 -6.25
CA PHE A 40 -6.80 -18.37 -6.33
C PHE A 40 -6.83 -17.58 -5.01
N GLY A 41 -7.09 -18.25 -3.89
CA GLY A 41 -7.16 -17.61 -2.57
C GLY A 41 -5.82 -16.99 -2.17
N VAL A 42 -4.71 -17.69 -2.38
CA VAL A 42 -3.36 -17.17 -2.10
C VAL A 42 -3.05 -15.97 -2.99
N LYS A 43 -3.40 -16.03 -4.28
CA LYS A 43 -3.25 -14.93 -5.22
C LYS A 43 -4.02 -13.69 -4.76
N ARG A 44 -5.28 -13.86 -4.40
CA ARG A 44 -6.15 -12.78 -3.91
C ARG A 44 -5.62 -12.14 -2.63
N MET A 45 -5.06 -12.95 -1.74
CA MET A 45 -4.42 -12.47 -0.52
C MET A 45 -3.22 -11.56 -0.76
N GLY A 46 -2.63 -11.53 -1.96
CA GLY A 46 -1.56 -10.58 -2.30
C GLY A 46 -1.97 -9.10 -2.12
N ASN A 47 -3.28 -8.81 -2.05
CA ASN A 47 -3.83 -7.51 -1.69
C ASN A 47 -3.39 -7.03 -0.28
N ILE A 48 -2.95 -7.92 0.61
CA ILE A 48 -2.34 -7.56 1.90
C ILE A 48 -1.07 -6.70 1.73
N GLY A 49 -0.42 -6.76 0.56
CA GLY A 49 0.70 -5.89 0.24
C GLY A 49 0.36 -4.41 0.41
N VAL A 50 -0.89 -4.01 0.15
CA VAL A 50 -1.36 -2.63 0.39
C VAL A 50 -1.35 -2.28 1.88
N ASP A 51 -1.74 -3.19 2.76
CA ASP A 51 -1.72 -2.97 4.21
C ASP A 51 -0.30 -2.89 4.76
N LEU A 52 0.61 -3.72 4.24
CA LEU A 52 2.04 -3.59 4.52
C LEU A 52 2.54 -2.20 4.11
N PHE A 53 2.20 -1.73 2.91
CA PHE A 53 2.56 -0.38 2.46
C PHE A 53 2.05 0.71 3.39
N LEU A 54 0.76 0.66 3.75
CA LEU A 54 0.12 1.69 4.56
C LEU A 54 0.64 1.70 5.99
N PHE A 55 0.79 0.53 6.61
CA PHE A 55 1.38 0.40 7.94
C PHE A 55 2.80 0.98 7.99
N LEU A 56 3.66 0.54 7.05
CA LEU A 56 5.05 0.97 6.98
C LEU A 56 5.21 2.44 6.56
N SER A 57 4.23 2.97 5.83
CA SER A 57 4.14 4.39 5.47
C SER A 57 3.78 5.22 6.69
N GLY A 58 2.68 4.91 7.38
CA GLY A 58 2.26 5.60 8.60
C GLY A 58 3.38 5.66 9.64
N MET A 59 4.02 4.53 9.90
CA MET A 59 5.18 4.47 10.80
C MET A 59 6.33 5.38 10.35
N GLY A 60 6.66 5.38 9.06
CA GLY A 60 7.71 6.21 8.49
C GLY A 60 7.42 7.72 8.59
N LEU A 61 6.16 8.13 8.66
CA LEU A 61 5.77 9.53 8.85
C LEU A 61 6.12 10.03 10.25
N TRP A 62 5.94 9.20 11.27
CA TRP A 62 6.30 9.53 12.65
C TRP A 62 7.78 9.88 12.81
N PHE A 63 8.68 9.09 12.21
CA PHE A 63 10.12 9.36 12.23
C PHE A 63 10.47 10.70 11.57
N SER A 64 9.76 11.04 10.50
CA SER A 64 9.96 12.31 9.80
C SER A 64 9.42 13.51 10.56
N TRP A 65 8.24 13.36 11.17
CA TRP A 65 7.58 14.41 11.93
C TRP A 65 8.34 14.73 13.21
N THR A 66 8.67 13.71 14.00
CA THR A 66 9.36 13.89 15.28
C THR A 66 10.79 14.40 15.14
N LYS A 67 11.40 14.29 13.96
CA LYS A 67 12.74 14.88 13.69
C LYS A 67 12.66 16.39 13.46
N HIS A 68 11.66 16.87 12.71
CA HIS A 68 11.45 18.29 12.41
C HIS A 68 9.95 18.58 12.25
N PRO A 69 9.23 18.95 13.33
CA PRO A 69 7.78 19.16 13.30
C PRO A 69 7.43 20.50 12.66
N SER A 70 7.49 20.55 11.33
CA SER A 70 7.09 21.70 10.51
C SER A 70 6.17 21.21 9.41
N LEU A 71 4.93 21.73 9.39
CA LEU A 71 3.92 21.38 8.38
C LEU A 71 4.44 21.60 6.96
N ARG A 72 5.03 22.78 6.69
CA ARG A 72 5.59 23.11 5.38
C ARG A 72 6.66 22.09 4.96
N LYS A 73 7.65 21.81 5.82
CA LYS A 73 8.73 20.85 5.49
C LYS A 73 8.20 19.43 5.36
N PHE A 74 7.20 19.06 6.15
CA PHE A 74 6.57 17.75 6.09
C PHE A 74 5.86 17.54 4.74
N TYR A 75 4.90 18.40 4.40
CA TYR A 75 4.14 18.27 3.16
C TYR A 75 5.02 18.35 1.93
N LEU A 76 5.95 19.30 1.89
CA LEU A 76 6.87 19.46 0.77
C LEU A 76 7.65 18.18 0.49
N ARG A 77 8.23 17.53 1.52
CA ARG A 77 8.96 16.26 1.34
C ARG A 77 8.07 15.10 0.92
N ARG A 78 6.82 15.06 1.38
CA ARG A 78 5.89 13.96 1.08
C ARG A 78 5.34 14.06 -0.33
N PHE A 79 4.92 15.26 -0.71
CA PHE A 79 4.37 15.51 -2.03
C PHE A 79 5.45 15.54 -3.11
N LEU A 80 6.66 16.07 -2.85
CA LEU A 80 7.77 15.93 -3.81
C LEU A 80 8.20 14.49 -4.05
N ARG A 81 7.94 13.57 -3.10
CA ARG A 81 8.21 12.15 -3.30
C ARG A 81 7.18 11.46 -4.20
N VAL A 82 5.94 11.93 -4.22
CA VAL A 82 4.82 11.26 -4.91
C VAL A 82 4.45 11.99 -6.21
N TYR A 83 4.19 13.29 -6.14
CA TYR A 83 3.63 14.07 -7.24
C TYR A 83 4.45 14.04 -8.53
N PRO A 84 5.78 14.18 -8.53
CA PRO A 84 6.52 14.21 -9.79
C PRO A 84 6.40 12.90 -10.57
N THR A 85 6.56 11.76 -9.89
CA THR A 85 6.35 10.44 -10.49
C THR A 85 4.89 10.24 -10.89
N TRP A 86 3.95 10.62 -10.01
CA TRP A 86 2.52 10.52 -10.28
C TRP A 86 2.11 11.32 -11.52
N LEU A 87 2.40 12.62 -11.55
CA LEU A 87 2.03 13.50 -12.67
C LEU A 87 2.59 13.00 -13.99
N PHE A 88 3.83 12.51 -14.00
CA PHE A 88 4.42 11.93 -15.20
C PHE A 88 3.62 10.71 -15.68
N MET A 89 3.34 9.76 -14.78
CA MET A 89 2.60 8.54 -15.13
C MET A 89 1.12 8.80 -15.44
N ALA A 90 0.47 9.69 -14.72
CA ALA A 90 -0.91 10.09 -14.94
C ALA A 90 -1.08 10.76 -16.30
N CYS A 91 -0.16 11.66 -16.68
CA CYS A 91 -0.15 12.22 -18.03
C CYS A 91 0.04 11.14 -19.11
N LEU A 92 0.93 10.17 -18.89
CA LEU A 92 1.14 9.06 -19.83
C LEU A 92 -0.07 8.14 -19.96
N TYR A 93 -0.94 8.07 -18.95
CA TYR A 93 -2.15 7.24 -18.95
C TYR A 93 -3.36 8.02 -19.49
N TYR A 94 -3.75 9.11 -18.82
CA TYR A 94 -5.01 9.81 -19.06
C TYR A 94 -5.01 10.67 -20.32
N ILE A 95 -3.88 11.24 -20.75
CA ILE A 95 -3.85 12.07 -21.98
C ILE A 95 -4.10 11.22 -23.23
N PRO A 96 -3.41 10.08 -23.45
CA PRO A 96 -3.72 9.22 -24.58
C PRO A 96 -5.15 8.66 -24.53
N ASP A 97 -5.64 8.25 -23.35
CA ASP A 97 -7.02 7.77 -23.15
C ASP A 97 -8.06 8.82 -23.57
N PHE A 98 -7.82 10.09 -23.21
CA PHE A 98 -8.69 11.21 -23.57
C PHE A 98 -8.62 11.58 -25.07
N LEU A 99 -7.43 11.55 -25.68
CA LEU A 99 -7.22 12.05 -27.04
C LEU A 99 -7.56 11.03 -28.14
N ASN A 100 -7.24 9.75 -27.94
CA ASN A 100 -7.48 8.73 -28.96
C ASN A 100 -7.62 7.33 -28.35
N VAL A 101 -8.87 6.95 -28.12
CA VAL A 101 -9.30 5.64 -27.61
C VAL A 101 -8.72 4.45 -28.39
N ASN A 102 -8.47 4.60 -29.70
CA ASN A 102 -7.92 3.50 -30.50
C ASN A 102 -6.44 3.20 -30.18
N ILE A 103 -5.74 4.09 -29.47
CA ILE A 103 -4.33 3.91 -29.09
C ILE A 103 -4.22 3.10 -27.79
N THR A 104 -5.16 3.28 -26.86
CA THR A 104 -5.09 2.71 -25.50
C THR A 104 -5.85 1.39 -25.37
N GLY A 105 -6.84 1.12 -26.22
CA GLY A 105 -7.64 -0.11 -26.14
C GLY A 105 -8.59 -0.19 -24.93
N HIS A 106 -8.59 0.86 -24.10
CA HIS A 106 -9.55 1.17 -23.05
C HIS A 106 -10.04 2.62 -23.29
N SER A 107 -11.25 2.94 -22.84
CA SER A 107 -11.88 4.23 -23.12
C SER A 107 -12.63 4.79 -21.94
N GLY A 108 -12.58 6.12 -21.78
CA GLY A 108 -13.63 6.89 -21.14
C GLY A 108 -13.45 7.11 -19.65
N HIS A 109 -12.20 7.15 -19.18
CA HIS A 109 -11.92 7.56 -17.81
C HIS A 109 -12.13 9.07 -17.64
N SER A 110 -11.59 9.89 -18.56
CA SER A 110 -11.84 11.33 -18.56
C SER A 110 -12.86 11.71 -19.64
N MET A 111 -14.02 12.26 -19.25
CA MET A 111 -15.11 12.65 -20.16
C MET A 111 -14.90 14.02 -20.82
N ASN A 112 -14.15 14.91 -20.18
CA ASN A 112 -13.89 16.27 -20.66
C ASN A 112 -12.57 16.82 -20.11
N ILE A 113 -12.16 18.02 -20.54
CA ILE A 113 -10.88 18.61 -20.13
C ILE A 113 -10.77 18.91 -18.63
N ILE A 114 -11.88 19.24 -17.96
CA ILE A 114 -11.89 19.48 -16.51
C ILE A 114 -11.65 18.15 -15.78
N ASP A 115 -12.31 17.11 -16.26
CA ASP A 115 -12.16 15.72 -15.81
C ASP A 115 -10.70 15.26 -15.91
N LEU A 116 -10.10 15.44 -17.10
CA LEU A 116 -8.70 15.11 -17.35
C LEU A 116 -7.76 15.84 -16.37
N ILE A 117 -8.02 17.12 -16.09
CA ILE A 117 -7.24 17.88 -15.12
C ILE A 117 -7.45 17.31 -13.71
N GLY A 118 -8.68 16.98 -13.33
CA GLY A 118 -9.02 16.33 -12.05
C GLY A 118 -8.29 15.00 -11.87
N ASP A 119 -8.31 14.15 -12.89
CA ASP A 119 -7.68 12.84 -12.90
C ASP A 119 -6.16 12.93 -12.76
N ILE A 120 -5.52 13.79 -13.55
CA ILE A 120 -4.07 13.97 -13.49
C ILE A 120 -3.64 14.60 -12.16
N THR A 121 -4.36 15.60 -11.66
CA THR A 121 -3.91 16.37 -10.49
C THR A 121 -4.14 15.65 -9.17
N ILE A 122 -5.32 15.06 -8.98
CA ILE A 122 -5.72 14.46 -7.69
C ILE A 122 -6.46 13.14 -7.84
N ASN A 123 -6.62 12.62 -9.08
CA ASN A 123 -7.41 11.41 -9.36
C ASN A 123 -8.80 11.52 -8.75
N TRP A 124 -9.56 12.52 -9.20
CA TRP A 124 -10.83 12.89 -8.54
C TRP A 124 -11.94 11.85 -8.74
N ASP A 125 -11.83 11.03 -9.79
CA ASP A 125 -12.80 10.01 -10.16
C ASP A 125 -12.79 8.82 -9.21
N PHE A 126 -11.67 8.59 -8.53
CA PHE A 126 -11.67 7.71 -7.37
C PHE A 126 -12.68 8.15 -6.30
N TRP A 127 -12.82 9.46 -6.07
CA TRP A 127 -13.71 10.00 -5.04
C TRP A 127 -15.17 10.08 -5.48
N ILE A 128 -15.40 10.33 -6.78
CA ILE A 128 -16.73 10.67 -7.32
C ILE A 128 -17.35 9.48 -8.07
N HIS A 129 -16.56 8.81 -8.91
CA HIS A 129 -17.05 7.84 -9.90
C HIS A 129 -16.62 6.39 -9.61
N ASN A 130 -16.07 6.13 -8.43
CA ASN A 130 -15.59 4.80 -8.03
C ASN A 130 -14.50 4.23 -8.95
N GLU A 131 -13.68 5.11 -9.54
CA GLU A 131 -12.57 4.68 -10.39
C GLU A 131 -11.41 4.14 -9.56
N LEU A 132 -11.08 2.86 -9.74
CA LEU A 132 -9.98 2.23 -9.01
C LEU A 132 -8.62 2.36 -9.70
N THR A 133 -8.56 2.97 -10.89
CA THR A 133 -7.29 3.21 -11.59
C THR A 133 -6.39 4.07 -10.71
N PHE A 134 -5.22 3.54 -10.35
CA PHE A 134 -4.25 4.22 -9.48
C PHE A 134 -4.77 4.70 -8.11
N TRP A 135 -5.89 4.17 -7.60
CA TRP A 135 -6.59 4.61 -6.39
C TRP A 135 -5.70 4.81 -5.13
N TYR A 136 -4.60 4.05 -5.01
CA TYR A 136 -3.67 4.19 -3.89
C TYR A 136 -3.09 5.61 -3.79
N ILE A 137 -2.91 6.31 -4.92
CA ILE A 137 -2.31 7.64 -4.98
C ILE A 137 -3.19 8.70 -4.30
N PRO A 138 -4.46 8.92 -4.67
CA PRO A 138 -5.32 9.84 -3.95
C PRO A 138 -5.47 9.44 -2.46
N ALA A 139 -5.59 8.14 -2.16
CA ALA A 139 -5.68 7.65 -0.79
C ALA A 139 -4.46 8.04 0.07
N ILE A 140 -3.23 7.78 -0.41
CA ILE A 140 -2.01 8.11 0.35
C ILE A 140 -1.80 9.62 0.47
N MET A 141 -2.23 10.41 -0.52
CA MET A 141 -2.19 11.88 -0.46
C MET A 141 -3.08 12.42 0.67
N VAL A 142 -4.31 11.90 0.81
CA VAL A 142 -5.19 12.24 1.93
C VAL A 142 -4.58 11.80 3.26
N PHE A 143 -4.03 10.60 3.33
CA PHE A 143 -3.34 10.14 4.53
C PHE A 143 -2.15 11.04 4.92
N TYR A 144 -1.37 11.52 3.94
CA TYR A 144 -0.31 12.49 4.21
C TYR A 144 -0.85 13.82 4.70
N LEU A 145 -1.96 14.30 4.16
CA LEU A 145 -2.61 15.55 4.59
C LEU A 145 -3.06 15.48 6.06
N VAL A 146 -3.66 14.38 6.48
CA VAL A 146 -4.21 14.25 7.85
C VAL A 146 -3.15 13.86 8.90
N SER A 147 -2.04 13.24 8.47
CA SER A 147 -1.05 12.64 9.38
C SER A 147 -0.44 13.62 10.40
N PRO A 148 0.01 14.85 10.04
CA PRO A 148 0.58 15.78 11.02
C PRO A 148 -0.40 16.13 12.15
N PHE A 149 -1.66 16.38 11.80
CA PHE A 149 -2.70 16.70 12.77
C PHE A 149 -2.98 15.52 13.69
N TYR A 150 -3.01 14.32 13.15
CA TYR A 150 -3.12 13.10 13.94
C TYR A 150 -1.96 12.93 14.91
N MET A 151 -0.72 13.10 14.43
CA MET A 151 0.47 12.99 15.26
C MET A 151 0.51 14.07 16.36
N MET A 152 0.09 15.29 16.06
CA MET A 152 -0.09 16.37 17.05
C MET A 152 -1.13 15.97 18.11
N LEU A 153 -2.25 15.40 17.68
CA LEU A 153 -3.35 15.00 18.55
C LEU A 153 -2.93 13.89 19.53
N ILE A 154 -2.34 12.80 19.05
CA ILE A 154 -1.92 11.67 19.89
C ILE A 154 -0.71 12.00 20.79
N THR A 155 0.13 12.95 20.38
CA THR A 155 1.23 13.45 21.20
C THR A 155 0.69 14.31 22.35
N LYS A 156 -0.32 15.14 22.08
CA LYS A 156 -0.97 15.97 23.10
C LYS A 156 -1.79 15.14 24.09
N ASN A 157 -2.54 14.16 23.59
CA ASN A 157 -3.32 13.27 24.44
C ASN A 157 -3.29 11.81 23.89
N PRO A 158 -2.58 10.91 24.58
CA PRO A 158 -2.46 9.49 24.23
C PRO A 158 -3.77 8.75 23.99
N ILE A 159 -4.90 9.19 24.57
CA ILE A 159 -6.19 8.52 24.40
C ILE A 159 -6.62 8.45 22.94
N TYR A 160 -6.21 9.42 22.10
CA TYR A 160 -6.56 9.44 20.69
C TYR A 160 -5.86 8.36 19.86
N ARG A 161 -4.93 7.58 20.44
CA ARG A 161 -4.41 6.36 19.79
C ARG A 161 -5.49 5.29 19.58
N TRP A 162 -6.65 5.39 20.25
CA TRP A 162 -7.81 4.51 20.03
C TRP A 162 -8.66 4.85 18.80
N THR A 163 -8.36 5.95 18.10
CA THR A 163 -9.05 6.34 16.85
C THR A 163 -9.13 5.27 15.76
N PRO A 164 -8.18 4.33 15.57
CA PRO A 164 -8.39 3.23 14.62
C PRO A 164 -9.61 2.36 14.95
N ILE A 165 -10.01 2.24 16.23
CA ILE A 165 -11.26 1.54 16.60
C ILE A 165 -12.48 2.28 16.03
N ILE A 166 -12.48 3.60 16.10
CA ILE A 166 -13.56 4.43 15.52
C ILE A 166 -13.59 4.23 14.00
N MET A 167 -12.43 4.12 13.35
CA MET A 167 -12.34 3.84 11.90
C MET A 167 -12.83 2.43 11.54
N ILE A 168 -12.56 1.42 12.36
CA ILE A 168 -13.10 0.06 12.19
C ILE A 168 -14.62 0.08 12.34
N MET A 169 -15.14 0.74 13.38
CA MET A 169 -16.57 0.94 13.57
C MET A 169 -17.20 1.68 12.39
N TRP A 170 -16.52 2.69 11.84
CA TRP A 170 -16.96 3.41 10.65
C TRP A 170 -17.11 2.50 9.43
N CYS A 171 -16.22 1.52 9.23
CA CYS A 171 -16.35 0.55 8.14
C CYS A 171 -17.64 -0.27 8.26
N VAL A 172 -17.98 -0.71 9.48
CA VAL A 172 -19.25 -1.43 9.74
C VAL A 172 -20.45 -0.51 9.50
N VAL A 173 -20.38 0.73 9.95
CA VAL A 173 -21.42 1.74 9.74
C VAL A 173 -21.67 2.00 8.26
N VAL A 174 -20.61 2.22 7.47
CA VAL A 174 -20.72 2.47 6.02
C VAL A 174 -21.24 1.24 5.29
N GLU A 175 -20.88 0.03 5.69
CA GLU A 175 -21.37 -1.17 5.03
C GLU A 175 -22.87 -1.40 5.29
N TYR A 176 -23.32 -1.27 6.54
CA TYR A 176 -24.63 -1.76 6.95
C TYR A 176 -25.71 -0.68 7.13
N ILE A 177 -25.36 0.61 7.14
CA ILE A 177 -26.33 1.70 7.23
C ILE A 177 -26.62 2.25 5.83
N THR A 178 -27.77 1.90 5.25
CA THR A 178 -28.12 2.17 3.84
C THR A 178 -27.88 3.61 3.38
N PRO A 179 -28.33 4.67 4.08
CA PRO A 179 -28.07 6.05 3.62
C PRO A 179 -26.59 6.42 3.58
N LEU A 180 -25.77 5.80 4.45
CA LEU A 180 -24.32 6.03 4.45
C LEU A 180 -23.62 5.18 3.39
N HIS A 181 -24.08 3.94 3.19
CA HIS A 181 -23.59 3.07 2.13
C HIS A 181 -23.80 3.69 0.74
N GLU A 182 -24.99 4.23 0.48
CA GLU A 182 -25.30 4.90 -0.79
C GLU A 182 -24.47 6.17 -0.99
N ALA A 183 -24.11 6.87 0.09
CA ALA A 183 -23.36 8.13 0.01
C ALA A 183 -21.84 7.94 -0.13
N VAL A 184 -21.26 6.95 0.56
CA VAL A 184 -19.79 6.80 0.66
C VAL A 184 -19.29 5.35 0.61
N GLY A 185 -20.18 4.39 0.33
CA GLY A 185 -19.85 2.96 0.24
C GLY A 185 -18.91 2.63 -0.92
N HIS A 186 -18.92 3.41 -2.00
CA HIS A 186 -17.95 3.25 -3.10
C HIS A 186 -16.50 3.51 -2.64
N LEU A 187 -16.31 4.25 -1.55
CA LEU A 187 -14.99 4.50 -0.94
C LEU A 187 -14.60 3.44 0.10
N GLU A 188 -15.26 2.28 0.13
CA GLU A 188 -14.98 1.19 1.06
C GLU A 188 -13.49 0.81 1.10
N ILE A 189 -12.80 0.81 -0.05
CA ILE A 189 -11.35 0.57 -0.14
C ILE A 189 -10.50 1.61 0.56
N PHE A 190 -10.93 2.88 0.60
CA PHE A 190 -10.25 3.89 1.37
C PHE A 190 -10.51 3.70 2.87
N TRP A 191 -11.79 3.55 3.26
CA TRP A 191 -12.19 3.46 4.66
C TRP A 191 -11.59 2.27 5.38
N SER A 192 -11.69 1.08 4.77
CA SER A 192 -11.18 -0.18 5.34
C SER A 192 -9.66 -0.24 5.48
N ARG A 193 -8.94 0.62 4.75
CA ARG A 193 -7.47 0.73 4.77
C ARG A 193 -6.95 1.82 5.69
N ALA A 194 -7.80 2.76 6.11
CA ALA A 194 -7.41 3.80 7.06
C ALA A 194 -6.92 3.22 8.41
N PRO A 195 -7.61 2.26 9.06
CA PRO A 195 -7.19 1.75 10.37
C PRO A 195 -5.73 1.30 10.43
N ILE A 196 -5.29 0.49 9.45
CA ILE A 196 -3.93 -0.08 9.45
C ILE A 196 -2.85 1.00 9.28
N PHE A 197 -3.13 2.05 8.50
CA PHE A 197 -2.24 3.19 8.33
C PHE A 197 -2.01 3.92 9.67
N PHE A 198 -3.08 4.22 10.40
CA PHE A 198 -3.02 4.91 11.69
C PHE A 198 -2.44 4.02 12.80
N ILE A 199 -2.68 2.71 12.78
CA ILE A 199 -1.99 1.74 13.64
C ILE A 199 -0.48 1.79 13.39
N GLY A 200 -0.05 1.90 12.13
CA GLY A 200 1.35 2.11 11.75
C GLY A 200 1.96 3.36 12.39
N ILE A 201 1.23 4.48 12.44
CA ILE A 201 1.66 5.68 13.17
C ILE A 201 1.78 5.39 14.68
N ASN A 202 0.78 4.74 15.27
CA ASN A 202 0.71 4.52 16.71
C ASN A 202 1.86 3.65 17.26
N ILE A 203 2.27 2.61 16.51
CA ILE A 203 3.39 1.76 16.94
C ILE A 203 4.76 2.43 16.76
N ALA A 204 4.85 3.47 15.94
CA ALA A 204 6.14 4.05 15.54
C ALA A 204 6.94 4.61 16.70
N GLU A 205 6.27 5.05 17.77
CA GLU A 205 6.93 5.48 18.99
C GLU A 205 7.62 4.31 19.72
N ALA A 206 6.95 3.17 19.86
CA ALA A 206 7.52 1.94 20.43
C ALA A 206 8.70 1.42 19.60
N VAL A 207 8.57 1.47 18.26
CA VAL A 207 9.68 1.15 17.33
C VAL A 207 10.86 2.10 17.53
N LYS A 208 10.62 3.41 17.66
CA LYS A 208 11.67 4.42 17.88
C LYS A 208 12.37 4.22 19.23
N ARG A 209 11.62 3.82 20.26
CA ARG A 209 12.13 3.49 21.60
C ARG A 209 12.83 2.13 21.67
N LYS A 210 12.82 1.36 20.58
CA LYS A 210 13.38 0.00 20.48
C LYS A 210 12.81 -0.92 21.57
N GLU A 211 11.51 -0.81 21.81
CA GLU A 211 10.84 -1.65 22.79
C GLU A 211 11.01 -3.14 22.45
N ILE A 212 11.14 -3.95 23.49
CA ILE A 212 11.41 -5.38 23.39
C ILE A 212 10.15 -6.12 23.80
N VAL A 213 9.66 -6.99 22.93
CA VAL A 213 8.58 -7.91 23.24
C VAL A 213 9.20 -9.21 23.75
N GLY A 214 8.70 -9.68 24.90
CA GLY A 214 9.15 -10.92 25.52
C GLY A 214 9.02 -12.12 24.58
N GLY A 215 10.00 -13.04 24.60
CA GLY A 215 10.04 -14.18 23.69
C GLY A 215 8.80 -15.08 23.75
N SER A 216 8.09 -15.13 24.88
CA SER A 216 6.82 -15.87 25.01
C SER A 216 5.71 -15.34 24.10
N ALA A 217 5.74 -14.07 23.70
CA ALA A 217 4.77 -13.48 22.79
C ALA A 217 4.82 -14.07 21.38
N ILE A 218 5.92 -14.76 21.00
CA ILE A 218 6.03 -15.37 19.66
C ILE A 218 4.88 -16.35 19.39
N TRP A 219 4.43 -17.09 20.41
CA TRP A 219 3.34 -18.04 20.25
C TRP A 219 2.01 -17.35 19.97
N MET A 220 1.73 -16.24 20.68
CA MET A 220 0.56 -15.40 20.39
C MET A 220 0.62 -14.82 18.98
N ILE A 221 1.81 -14.41 18.52
CA ILE A 221 2.02 -13.90 17.16
C ILE A 221 1.77 -14.99 16.12
N VAL A 222 2.32 -16.19 16.31
CA VAL A 222 2.16 -17.32 15.39
C VAL A 222 0.72 -17.81 15.36
N ILE A 223 0.06 -17.94 16.52
CA ILE A 223 -1.35 -18.35 16.59
C ILE A 223 -2.23 -17.32 15.87
N THR A 224 -2.06 -16.03 16.16
CA THR A 224 -2.81 -14.95 15.49
C THR A 224 -2.56 -14.95 13.99
N PHE A 225 -1.31 -15.15 13.56
CA PHE A 225 -0.94 -15.25 12.14
C PHE A 225 -1.64 -16.43 11.48
N ILE A 226 -1.59 -17.63 12.07
CA ILE A 226 -2.20 -18.84 11.48
C ILE A 226 -3.71 -18.68 11.40
N ILE A 227 -4.37 -18.19 12.45
CA ILE A 227 -5.82 -17.97 12.45
C ILE A 227 -6.18 -16.96 11.36
N ALA A 228 -5.56 -15.78 11.34
CA ALA A 228 -5.89 -14.74 10.37
C ALA A 228 -5.58 -15.18 8.93
N LEU A 229 -4.43 -15.82 8.69
CA LEU A 229 -4.05 -16.35 7.37
C LEU A 229 -5.05 -17.41 6.90
N SER A 230 -5.39 -18.38 7.74
CA SER A 230 -6.30 -19.46 7.39
C SER A 230 -7.71 -18.93 7.13
N SER A 231 -8.18 -17.95 7.93
CA SER A 231 -9.47 -17.30 7.71
C SER A 231 -9.50 -16.54 6.39
N CYS A 232 -8.49 -15.74 6.07
CA CYS A 232 -8.42 -15.02 4.80
C CYS A 232 -8.32 -15.98 3.60
N LEU A 233 -7.50 -17.03 3.69
CA LEU A 233 -7.40 -18.05 2.64
C LEU A 233 -8.74 -18.74 2.40
N PHE A 234 -9.44 -19.14 3.46
CA PHE A 234 -10.76 -19.74 3.36
C PHE A 234 -11.78 -18.78 2.75
N LEU A 235 -11.78 -17.51 3.19
CA LEU A 235 -12.68 -16.50 2.66
C LEU A 235 -12.45 -16.29 1.15
N GLU A 236 -11.21 -16.12 0.69
CA GLU A 236 -10.93 -15.91 -0.74
C GLU A 236 -11.02 -17.19 -1.58
N GLN A 237 -10.71 -18.37 -1.04
CA GLN A 237 -10.78 -19.61 -1.81
C GLN A 237 -12.22 -20.16 -1.89
N GLU A 238 -12.98 -20.12 -0.80
CA GLU A 238 -14.29 -20.80 -0.69
C GLU A 238 -15.47 -19.83 -0.72
N LYS A 239 -15.29 -18.59 -0.25
CA LYS A 239 -16.37 -17.62 -0.03
C LYS A 239 -16.22 -16.33 -0.83
N HIS A 240 -15.29 -16.26 -1.78
CA HIS A 240 -15.09 -15.04 -2.56
C HIS A 240 -16.38 -14.56 -3.22
N GLY A 241 -16.70 -13.27 -3.03
CA GLY A 241 -17.94 -12.65 -3.49
C GLY A 241 -19.16 -12.89 -2.59
N GLN A 242 -19.04 -13.65 -1.50
CA GLN A 242 -20.15 -13.95 -0.56
C GLN A 242 -20.05 -13.15 0.75
N PHE A 243 -19.06 -12.28 0.89
CA PHE A 243 -18.86 -11.45 2.06
C PHE A 243 -18.34 -10.07 1.62
N PRO A 244 -18.61 -9.01 2.41
CA PRO A 244 -18.11 -7.68 2.07
C PRO A 244 -16.60 -7.59 2.33
N LEU A 245 -15.87 -7.05 1.35
CA LEU A 245 -14.40 -7.06 1.34
C LEU A 245 -13.76 -6.33 2.54
N PHE A 246 -14.49 -5.40 3.18
CA PHE A 246 -13.99 -4.73 4.37
C PHE A 246 -13.70 -5.73 5.51
N LEU A 247 -14.47 -6.82 5.63
CA LEU A 247 -14.27 -7.85 6.67
C LEU A 247 -12.93 -8.54 6.52
N GLU A 248 -12.54 -8.88 5.29
CA GLU A 248 -11.22 -9.45 5.01
C GLU A 248 -10.12 -8.46 5.41
N ARG A 249 -10.31 -7.17 5.11
CA ARG A 249 -9.33 -6.12 5.48
C ARG A 249 -9.25 -5.91 6.99
N MET A 250 -10.33 -6.16 7.73
CA MET A 250 -10.26 -6.20 9.20
C MET A 250 -9.43 -7.38 9.70
N LEU A 251 -9.50 -8.54 9.05
CA LEU A 251 -8.62 -9.69 9.34
C LEU A 251 -7.17 -9.46 8.89
N TYR A 252 -6.97 -8.64 7.86
CA TYR A 252 -5.63 -8.25 7.43
C TYR A 252 -4.90 -7.37 8.44
N ILE A 253 -5.60 -6.64 9.34
CA ILE A 253 -4.92 -5.83 10.37
C ILE A 253 -4.01 -6.70 11.26
N PRO A 254 -4.53 -7.73 11.98
CA PRO A 254 -3.67 -8.61 12.76
C PRO A 254 -2.72 -9.44 11.89
N LEU A 255 -3.14 -9.84 10.68
CA LEU A 255 -2.28 -10.58 9.76
C LEU A 255 -1.06 -9.74 9.34
N THR A 256 -1.25 -8.48 8.97
CA THR A 256 -0.19 -7.54 8.57
C THR A 256 0.80 -7.33 9.71
N PHE A 257 0.29 -7.07 10.91
CA PHE A 257 1.12 -6.85 12.09
C PHE A 257 2.00 -8.06 12.41
N THR A 258 1.40 -9.25 12.46
CA THR A 258 2.11 -10.50 12.75
C THR A 258 3.06 -10.88 11.61
N SER A 259 2.65 -10.70 10.35
CA SER A 259 3.49 -10.92 9.16
C SER A 259 4.75 -10.06 9.20
N ILE A 260 4.65 -8.77 9.54
CA ILE A 260 5.81 -7.88 9.67
C ILE A 260 6.80 -8.42 10.70
N ILE A 261 6.30 -8.83 11.88
CA ILE A 261 7.17 -9.36 12.93
C ILE A 261 7.84 -10.66 12.48
N LEU A 262 7.09 -11.59 11.88
CA LEU A 262 7.61 -12.86 11.39
C LEU A 262 8.60 -12.67 10.24
N PHE A 263 8.28 -11.81 9.27
CA PHE A 263 9.19 -11.48 8.17
C PHE A 263 10.48 -10.84 8.68
N ASN A 264 10.45 -10.01 9.72
CA ASN A 264 11.70 -9.50 10.31
C ASN A 264 12.57 -10.63 10.89
N GLN A 265 11.97 -11.65 11.51
CA GLN A 265 12.70 -12.82 12.00
C GLN A 265 13.29 -13.65 10.85
N VAL A 266 12.61 -13.72 9.72
CA VAL A 266 13.13 -14.38 8.51
C VAL A 266 14.27 -13.55 7.91
N LEU A 267 14.03 -12.26 7.66
CA LEU A 267 14.98 -11.33 7.03
C LEU A 267 16.29 -11.17 7.81
N CYS A 268 16.26 -11.34 9.13
CA CYS A 268 17.50 -11.29 9.93
C CYS A 268 18.40 -12.51 9.77
N HIS A 269 17.88 -13.63 9.27
CA HIS A 269 18.63 -14.85 8.94
C HIS A 269 18.83 -15.03 7.43
N THR A 270 18.10 -14.28 6.61
CA THR A 270 18.21 -14.30 5.15
C THR A 270 19.58 -13.77 4.67
N PRO A 271 20.20 -14.37 3.64
CA PRO A 271 21.44 -13.86 3.06
C PRO A 271 21.36 -12.38 2.64
N LYS A 272 22.44 -11.63 2.88
CA LYS A 272 22.50 -10.18 2.61
C LYS A 272 22.16 -9.81 1.16
N TYR A 273 22.45 -10.68 0.19
CA TYR A 273 22.13 -10.42 -1.22
C TYR A 273 20.63 -10.45 -1.48
N VAL A 274 19.87 -11.36 -0.86
CA VAL A 274 18.41 -11.44 -0.98
C VAL A 274 17.78 -10.20 -0.34
N ASN A 275 18.23 -9.80 0.85
CA ASN A 275 17.77 -8.56 1.48
C ASN A 275 18.06 -7.34 0.61
N LYS A 276 19.24 -7.29 -0.03
CA LYS A 276 19.57 -6.21 -0.98
C LYS A 276 18.61 -6.19 -2.17
N ILE A 277 18.25 -7.34 -2.72
CA ILE A 277 17.27 -7.44 -3.81
C ILE A 277 15.90 -6.93 -3.35
N LEU A 278 15.36 -7.45 -2.25
CA LEU A 278 14.08 -6.99 -1.71
C LEU A 278 14.07 -5.49 -1.43
N LYS A 279 15.17 -4.95 -0.92
CA LYS A 279 15.32 -3.52 -0.71
C LYS A 279 15.28 -2.71 -2.02
N VAL A 280 15.79 -3.24 -3.14
CA VAL A 280 15.66 -2.60 -4.46
C VAL A 280 14.19 -2.48 -4.85
N PHE A 281 13.40 -3.56 -4.73
CA PHE A 281 11.96 -3.50 -4.96
C PHE A 281 11.29 -2.46 -4.06
N GLY A 282 11.65 -2.40 -2.77
CA GLY A 282 11.08 -1.43 -1.84
C GLY A 282 11.48 0.03 -2.10
N VAL A 283 12.64 0.28 -2.72
CA VAL A 283 13.06 1.62 -3.15
C VAL A 283 12.30 2.08 -4.40
N LEU A 284 11.95 1.14 -5.29
CA LEU A 284 11.21 1.37 -6.54
C LEU A 284 9.70 1.14 -6.40
N SER A 285 9.19 0.98 -5.19
CA SER A 285 7.83 0.46 -4.98
C SER A 285 6.73 1.36 -5.54
N LEU A 286 6.93 2.69 -5.55
CA LEU A 286 5.97 3.64 -6.10
C LEU A 286 5.94 3.54 -7.63
N GLU A 287 7.11 3.54 -8.26
CA GLU A 287 7.26 3.43 -9.70
C GLU A 287 6.73 2.07 -10.19
N LEU A 288 7.06 0.98 -9.49
CA LEU A 288 6.52 -0.35 -9.75
C LEU A 288 5.00 -0.37 -9.65
N TYR A 289 4.43 0.23 -8.59
CA TYR A 289 2.97 0.33 -8.43
C TYR A 289 2.30 1.01 -9.62
N LEU A 290 2.86 2.13 -10.11
CA LEU A 290 2.30 2.88 -11.23
C LEU A 290 2.45 2.18 -12.59
N ILE A 291 3.47 1.31 -12.75
CA ILE A 291 3.80 0.69 -14.04
C ILE A 291 3.17 -0.69 -14.20
N HIS A 292 3.23 -1.53 -13.16
CA HIS A 292 3.04 -2.98 -13.33
C HIS A 292 1.68 -3.40 -13.89
N SER A 293 0.59 -2.73 -13.51
CA SER A 293 -0.75 -3.09 -13.96
C SER A 293 -0.99 -2.57 -15.37
N HIS A 294 -1.26 -1.28 -15.51
CA HIS A 294 -1.76 -0.70 -16.76
C HIS A 294 -0.75 -0.59 -17.89
N PHE A 295 0.55 -0.48 -17.58
CA PHE A 295 1.58 -0.31 -18.61
C PHE A 295 2.28 -1.62 -19.01
N VAL A 296 2.03 -2.72 -18.28
CA VAL A 296 2.72 -3.99 -18.51
C VAL A 296 1.72 -5.15 -18.51
N LEU A 297 1.02 -5.35 -17.41
CA LEU A 297 0.15 -6.51 -17.25
C LEU A 297 -1.04 -6.50 -18.22
N ASP A 298 -1.66 -5.35 -18.48
CA ASP A 298 -2.80 -5.25 -19.41
C ASP A 298 -2.46 -5.78 -20.83
N TYR A 299 -1.19 -5.66 -21.25
CA TYR A 299 -0.68 -6.22 -22.50
C TYR A 299 -0.34 -7.72 -22.38
N LEU A 300 0.25 -8.13 -21.26
CA LEU A 300 0.61 -9.53 -21.03
C LEU A 300 -0.64 -10.41 -20.83
N GLU A 301 -1.73 -9.88 -20.31
CA GLU A 301 -2.98 -10.63 -20.12
C GLU A 301 -3.65 -11.04 -21.43
N GLN A 302 -3.37 -10.32 -22.52
CA GLN A 302 -3.85 -10.66 -23.87
C GLN A 302 -3.12 -11.87 -24.47
N THR A 303 -2.08 -12.38 -23.81
CA THR A 303 -1.33 -13.56 -24.25
C THR A 303 -1.84 -14.83 -23.56
N ASP A 304 -1.67 -15.99 -24.23
CA ASP A 304 -2.02 -17.31 -23.71
C ASP A 304 -1.00 -17.86 -22.69
N TRP A 305 -0.14 -17.00 -22.14
CA TRP A 305 0.94 -17.43 -21.26
C TRP A 305 0.41 -17.82 -19.88
N SER A 306 1.08 -18.77 -19.23
CA SER A 306 0.66 -19.18 -17.89
C SER A 306 0.90 -18.08 -16.85
N TYR A 307 0.16 -18.15 -15.74
CA TYR A 307 0.22 -17.22 -14.62
C TYR A 307 1.66 -16.86 -14.20
N TRP A 308 2.50 -17.87 -14.01
CA TRP A 308 3.88 -17.65 -13.54
C TRP A 308 4.78 -16.97 -14.58
N HIS A 309 4.54 -17.21 -15.88
CA HIS A 309 5.26 -16.52 -16.95
C HIS A 309 4.85 -15.04 -17.01
N LYS A 310 3.53 -14.77 -16.94
CA LYS A 310 3.00 -13.39 -16.85
C LYS A 310 3.60 -12.67 -15.63
N PHE A 311 3.54 -13.28 -14.46
CA PHE A 311 4.11 -12.74 -13.22
C PHE A 311 5.61 -12.43 -13.34
N ALA A 312 6.42 -13.38 -13.83
CA ALA A 312 7.86 -13.21 -13.97
C ALA A 312 8.20 -12.08 -14.96
N LEU A 313 7.51 -12.02 -16.10
CA LEU A 313 7.69 -10.94 -17.07
C LEU A 313 7.25 -9.59 -16.51
N THR A 314 6.11 -9.52 -15.83
CA THR A 314 5.64 -8.27 -15.22
C THR A 314 6.67 -7.73 -14.25
N ILE A 315 7.28 -8.57 -13.42
CA ILE A 315 8.38 -8.18 -12.53
C ILE A 315 9.57 -7.63 -13.33
N VAL A 316 10.07 -8.37 -14.31
CA VAL A 316 11.29 -8.01 -15.05
C VAL A 316 11.09 -6.70 -15.82
N ILE A 317 10.00 -6.59 -16.57
CA ILE A 317 9.69 -5.42 -17.40
C ILE A 317 9.42 -4.19 -16.50
N SER A 318 8.60 -4.35 -15.46
CA SER A 318 8.28 -3.24 -14.56
C SER A 318 9.49 -2.75 -13.79
N LEU A 319 10.42 -3.62 -13.39
CA LEU A 319 11.66 -3.20 -12.72
C LEU A 319 12.54 -2.33 -13.61
N ILE A 320 12.67 -2.68 -14.89
CA ILE A 320 13.45 -1.91 -15.86
C ILE A 320 12.85 -0.51 -16.01
N PHE A 321 11.54 -0.43 -16.27
CA PHE A 321 10.87 0.86 -16.43
C PHE A 321 10.81 1.67 -15.13
N ALA A 322 10.61 1.02 -13.98
CA ALA A 322 10.61 1.69 -12.69
C ALA A 322 11.98 2.31 -12.37
N TRP A 323 13.07 1.61 -12.68
CA TRP A 323 14.42 2.15 -12.52
C TRP A 323 14.68 3.34 -13.45
N LEU A 324 14.27 3.24 -14.72
CA LEU A 324 14.39 4.34 -15.69
C LEU A 324 13.60 5.57 -15.23
N LEU A 325 12.33 5.37 -14.87
CA LEU A 325 11.45 6.42 -14.37
C LEU A 325 12.04 7.11 -13.14
N GLN A 326 12.47 6.33 -12.15
CA GLN A 326 13.09 6.89 -10.94
C GLN A 326 14.34 7.70 -11.28
N THR A 327 15.15 7.26 -12.24
CA THR A 327 16.38 7.96 -12.65
C THR A 327 16.06 9.31 -13.30
N VAL A 328 15.09 9.34 -14.21
CA VAL A 328 14.61 10.57 -14.86
C VAL A 328 14.05 11.55 -13.82
N ILE A 329 13.14 11.08 -12.97
CA ILE A 329 12.47 11.92 -11.97
C ILE A 329 13.45 12.46 -10.93
N LYS A 330 14.43 11.66 -10.48
CA LYS A 330 15.50 12.14 -9.58
C LYS A 330 16.31 13.27 -10.21
N GLY A 331 16.60 13.19 -11.51
CA GLY A 331 17.29 14.27 -12.24
C GLY A 331 16.51 15.59 -12.18
N ILE A 332 15.18 15.53 -12.29
CA ILE A 332 14.30 16.69 -12.25
C ILE A 332 14.15 17.26 -10.83
N ILE A 333 14.03 16.40 -9.82
CA ILE A 333 13.73 16.83 -8.44
C ILE A 333 14.99 17.29 -7.67
N THR A 334 16.16 16.71 -7.93
CA THR A 334 17.39 16.98 -7.14
C THR A 334 17.71 18.49 -7.00
N PRO A 335 17.60 19.32 -8.05
CA PRO A 335 17.79 20.77 -7.94
C PRO A 335 16.78 21.44 -6.98
N ILE A 336 15.53 20.97 -6.97
CA ILE A 336 14.46 21.48 -6.11
C ILE A 336 14.74 21.10 -4.65
N GLU A 337 15.09 19.83 -4.39
CA GLU A 337 15.43 19.36 -3.05
C GLU A 337 16.63 20.09 -2.45
N ASN A 338 17.66 20.38 -3.26
CA ASN A 338 18.84 21.10 -2.81
C ASN A 338 18.56 22.56 -2.44
N ARG A 339 17.52 23.18 -3.01
CA ARG A 339 17.06 24.53 -2.62
C ARG A 339 16.21 24.55 -1.35
N ILE A 340 15.71 23.38 -0.91
CA ILE A 340 14.78 23.22 0.23
C ILE A 340 15.51 22.78 1.51
N LYS A 341 16.66 22.13 1.39
CA LYS A 341 17.56 21.82 2.50
C LYS A 341 18.07 23.11 3.13
#